data_AF-A0A850BW44-F1
#
_entry.id   AF-A0A850BW44-F1
#
_cell.length_a   1.000
_cell.length_b   1.000
_cell.length_c   1.000
_cell.angle_alpha   90.00
_cell.angle_beta   90.00
_cell.angle_gamma   90.00
#
_symmetry.space_group_name_H-M   'P 1'
#
loop_
_entity.id
_entity.type
_entity.pdbx_description
1 polymer ?
#
loop_
_entity_poly.entity_id
_entity_poly.type
_entity_poly.pdbx_seq_one_letter_code
_entity_poly.pdbx_strand_id
1 'polypeptide(L)'
;MTTNKYLRITLALVVFLGVLLLAGGRSVWAGQDNAANAAVGLEQGEPSLLAGPPGPGSVKPPPRHFKACKDGLYSVGGVVTIEIKNLKPGYCIEAVLWNPRFQFKRIPDEAGKVLAHMLFLRVYYQGRLTYELPIEDGSVEACYAVPPEKQAQFYFYDFYGVRFKKLTHPPKTWEALETRVDADNKTACAFTQVSGVYALVGK
;
A
#
# COMPACT_ATOMS: atom_id res chain seq x y z
N MET A 1 -11.00 62.24 3.10
CA MET A 1 -11.65 61.05 2.49
C MET A 1 -10.66 60.19 1.67
N THR A 2 -9.40 60.09 2.11
CA THR A 2 -8.32 59.38 1.40
C THR A 2 -7.72 58.23 2.22
N THR A 3 -7.98 58.20 3.53
CA THR A 3 -7.37 57.26 4.50
C THR A 3 -7.82 55.81 4.32
N ASN A 4 -9.01 55.56 3.77
CA ASN A 4 -9.58 54.21 3.66
C ASN A 4 -9.03 53.41 2.45
N LYS A 5 -8.44 54.08 1.45
CA LYS A 5 -7.83 53.41 0.29
C LYS A 5 -6.46 52.83 0.62
N TYR A 6 -5.64 53.55 1.38
CA TYR A 6 -4.30 53.09 1.76
C TYR A 6 -4.37 51.85 2.65
N LEU A 7 -5.31 51.81 3.61
CA LEU A 7 -5.48 50.66 4.51
C LEU A 7 -5.72 49.34 3.77
N ARG A 8 -6.55 49.34 2.71
CA ARG A 8 -6.86 48.12 1.94
C ARG A 8 -5.65 47.62 1.14
N ILE A 9 -4.84 48.54 0.62
CA ILE A 9 -3.62 48.19 -0.14
C ILE A 9 -2.56 47.60 0.81
N THR A 10 -2.41 48.17 2.01
CA THR A 10 -1.47 47.65 3.01
C THR A 10 -1.86 46.25 3.47
N LEU A 11 -3.15 45.99 3.68
CA LEU A 11 -3.66 44.68 4.11
C LEU A 11 -3.44 43.60 3.03
N ALA A 12 -3.67 43.93 1.75
CA ALA A 12 -3.41 43.01 0.64
C ALA A 12 -1.92 42.66 0.51
N LEU A 13 -1.02 43.64 0.70
CA LEU A 13 0.42 43.42 0.67
C LEU A 13 0.91 42.50 1.80
N VAL A 14 0.38 42.65 3.02
CA VAL A 14 0.74 41.80 4.16
C VAL A 14 0.30 40.35 3.94
N VAL A 15 -0.91 40.13 3.42
CA VAL A 15 -1.41 38.78 3.12
C VAL A 15 -0.55 38.13 2.02
N PHE A 16 -0.21 38.88 0.97
CA PHE A 16 0.60 38.37 -0.13
C PHE A 16 2.03 38.01 0.31
N LEU A 17 2.66 38.84 1.17
CA LEU A 17 3.95 38.53 1.77
C LEU A 17 3.90 37.32 2.70
N GLY A 18 2.81 37.13 3.45
CA GLY A 18 2.61 35.96 4.32
C GLY A 18 2.57 34.64 3.53
N VAL A 19 1.90 34.62 2.38
CA VAL A 19 1.84 33.43 1.51
C VAL A 19 3.21 33.10 0.89
N LEU A 20 3.98 34.12 0.47
CA LEU A 20 5.33 33.91 -0.06
C LEU A 20 6.32 33.38 0.99
N LEU A 21 6.19 33.79 2.25
CA LEU A 21 7.00 33.24 3.35
C LEU A 21 6.65 31.80 3.69
N LEU A 22 5.39 31.38 3.54
CA LEU A 22 4.97 29.98 3.73
C LEU A 22 5.42 29.07 2.57
N ALA A 23 5.49 29.59 1.34
CA ALA A 23 5.97 28.83 0.18
C ALA A 23 7.52 28.71 0.11
N GLY A 24 8.25 29.55 0.85
CA GLY A 24 9.72 29.55 0.91
C GLY A 24 10.33 28.63 1.98
N GLY A 25 9.51 27.84 2.67
CA GLY A 25 9.96 26.86 3.67
C GLY A 25 10.78 25.75 3.02
N ARG A 26 12.10 25.94 3.00
CA ARG A 26 13.11 24.97 2.60
C ARG A 26 12.79 23.58 3.15
N SER A 27 12.83 22.59 2.26
CA SER A 27 13.07 21.19 2.59
C SER A 27 14.40 21.09 3.33
N VAL A 28 14.34 21.08 4.67
CA VAL A 28 15.46 20.66 5.52
C VAL A 28 15.53 19.14 5.38
N TRP A 29 16.37 18.69 4.45
CA TRP A 29 16.94 17.35 4.54
C TRP A 29 17.67 17.28 5.88
N ALA A 30 17.13 16.48 6.80
CA ALA A 30 17.82 16.14 8.02
C ALA A 30 19.13 15.46 7.64
N GLY A 31 20.23 16.14 7.93
CA GLY A 31 21.55 15.56 8.00
C GLY A 31 21.49 14.34 8.91
N GLN A 32 21.87 13.22 8.32
CA GLN A 32 22.21 11.98 8.97
C GLN A 32 23.40 12.24 9.89
N ASP A 33 23.18 12.22 11.21
CA ASP A 33 24.23 11.94 12.17
C ASP A 33 23.67 11.37 13.48
N ASN A 34 24.11 10.14 13.76
CA ASN A 34 24.20 9.49 15.07
C ASN A 34 22.91 9.03 15.75
N ALA A 35 22.24 8.04 15.13
CA ALA A 35 21.60 6.97 15.90
C ALA A 35 22.51 5.73 15.86
N ALA A 36 23.17 5.48 16.99
CA ALA A 36 23.89 4.24 17.25
C ALA A 36 22.93 3.05 17.10
N ASN A 37 22.99 2.39 15.96
CA ASN A 37 22.47 1.04 15.77
C ASN A 37 23.62 0.18 15.25
N ALA A 38 23.75 -0.97 15.90
CA ALA A 38 24.64 -2.05 15.53
C ALA A 38 24.64 -2.24 14.00
N ALA A 39 25.76 -1.85 13.38
CA ALA A 39 26.12 -2.37 12.09
C ALA A 39 26.36 -3.87 12.28
N VAL A 40 25.36 -4.68 11.94
CA VAL A 40 25.63 -6.04 11.50
C VAL A 40 26.39 -5.86 10.18
N GLY A 41 27.71 -5.85 10.28
CA GLY A 41 28.58 -5.95 9.12
C GLY A 41 28.24 -7.23 8.39
N LEU A 42 27.51 -7.13 7.29
CA LEU A 42 27.64 -8.10 6.23
C LEU A 42 29.01 -7.82 5.63
N GLU A 43 30.02 -8.55 6.12
CA GLU A 43 31.27 -8.74 5.41
C GLU A 43 30.91 -9.16 3.99
N GLN A 44 31.05 -8.22 3.06
CA GLN A 44 30.91 -8.46 1.65
C GLN A 44 32.15 -9.23 1.23
N GLY A 45 32.10 -10.53 1.47
CA GLY A 45 33.11 -11.50 1.03
C GLY A 45 33.38 -11.33 -0.46
N GLU A 46 34.64 -11.57 -0.83
CA GLU A 46 35.20 -11.44 -2.16
C GLU A 46 34.23 -11.87 -3.27
N PRO A 47 34.17 -11.15 -4.41
CA PRO A 47 33.39 -11.58 -5.56
C PRO A 47 33.97 -12.90 -6.05
N SER A 48 33.27 -14.01 -5.76
CA SER A 48 33.57 -15.32 -6.31
C SER A 48 33.40 -15.28 -7.83
N LEU A 49 34.49 -15.00 -8.53
CA LEU A 49 34.66 -15.19 -9.97
C LEU A 49 34.79 -16.69 -10.26
N LEU A 50 33.74 -17.46 -10.00
CA LEU A 50 33.61 -18.79 -10.58
C LEU A 50 32.62 -18.71 -11.75
N ALA A 51 33.20 -18.54 -12.93
CA ALA A 51 32.54 -18.68 -14.23
C ALA A 51 32.10 -20.15 -14.43
N GLY A 52 31.09 -20.57 -13.68
CA GLY A 52 30.32 -21.76 -14.00
C GLY A 52 29.45 -21.49 -15.24
N PRO A 53 29.11 -22.53 -16.04
CA PRO A 53 28.10 -22.38 -17.08
C PRO A 53 26.82 -21.80 -16.45
N PRO A 54 26.08 -20.90 -17.15
CA PRO A 54 24.90 -20.24 -16.60
C PRO A 54 23.88 -21.31 -16.21
N GLY A 55 23.87 -21.65 -14.93
CA GLY A 55 22.88 -22.51 -14.35
C GLY A 55 21.52 -21.82 -14.42
N PRO A 56 20.42 -22.57 -14.43
CA PRO A 56 19.11 -21.98 -14.19
C PRO A 56 19.19 -21.12 -12.93
N GLY A 57 18.78 -19.85 -13.05
CA GLY A 57 18.89 -18.89 -11.96
C GLY A 57 18.33 -19.47 -10.65
N SER A 58 19.10 -19.37 -9.56
CA SER A 58 18.76 -19.93 -8.24
C SER A 58 17.59 -19.21 -7.55
N VAL A 59 17.04 -18.18 -8.17
CA VAL A 59 15.98 -17.35 -7.60
C VAL A 59 14.66 -18.11 -7.66
N LYS A 60 14.26 -18.65 -6.50
CA LYS A 60 12.94 -19.26 -6.33
C LYS A 60 11.85 -18.17 -6.42
N PRO A 61 10.81 -18.34 -7.26
CA PRO A 61 9.74 -17.36 -7.36
C PRO A 61 8.96 -17.24 -6.04
N PRO A 62 8.45 -16.04 -5.70
CA PRO A 62 7.62 -15.86 -4.51
C PRO A 62 6.36 -16.74 -4.56
N PRO A 63 5.92 -17.29 -3.42
CA PRO A 63 4.73 -18.14 -3.38
C PRO A 63 3.47 -17.33 -3.67
N ARG A 64 2.46 -17.95 -4.31
CA ARG A 64 1.15 -17.31 -4.60
C ARG A 64 0.24 -17.19 -3.38
N HIS A 65 0.64 -17.78 -2.26
CA HIS A 65 -0.07 -17.71 -0.99
C HIS A 65 0.94 -17.64 0.14
N PHE A 66 0.58 -16.98 1.23
CA PHE A 66 1.34 -17.08 2.48
C PHE A 66 0.41 -16.89 3.69
N LYS A 67 0.91 -17.29 4.86
CA LYS A 67 0.32 -16.96 6.16
C LYS A 67 1.44 -16.49 7.09
N ALA A 68 1.29 -15.32 7.67
CA ALA A 68 2.24 -14.74 8.61
C ALA A 68 1.52 -14.30 9.89
N CYS A 69 2.17 -14.49 11.05
CA CYS A 69 1.66 -14.07 12.36
C CYS A 69 2.66 -13.14 13.06
N LYS A 70 3.48 -12.44 12.27
CA LYS A 70 4.52 -11.52 12.72
C LYS A 70 4.73 -10.44 11.67
N ASP A 71 5.29 -9.32 12.13
CA ASP A 71 5.68 -8.21 11.28
C ASP A 71 6.68 -8.63 10.18
N GLY A 72 6.67 -7.90 9.08
CA GLY A 72 7.59 -8.12 7.98
C GLY A 72 7.03 -7.71 6.63
N LEU A 73 7.89 -7.86 5.62
CA LEU A 73 7.58 -7.58 4.23
C LEU A 73 7.49 -8.91 3.47
N TYR A 74 6.34 -9.16 2.84
CA TYR A 74 6.04 -10.44 2.19
C TYR A 74 5.66 -10.22 0.74
N SER A 75 6.34 -10.89 -0.19
CA SER A 75 5.96 -10.89 -1.60
C SER A 75 5.01 -12.05 -1.91
N VAL A 76 3.90 -11.75 -2.58
CA VAL A 76 2.89 -12.72 -3.02
C VAL A 76 2.92 -12.80 -4.54
N GLY A 77 3.34 -13.96 -5.05
CA GLY A 77 3.43 -14.27 -6.47
C GLY A 77 4.28 -13.31 -7.31
N GLY A 78 5.13 -12.49 -6.69
CA GLY A 78 5.95 -11.48 -7.38
C GLY A 78 5.14 -10.30 -7.94
N VAL A 79 3.88 -10.15 -7.54
CA VAL A 79 2.97 -9.11 -8.05
C VAL A 79 2.57 -8.13 -6.96
N VAL A 80 2.44 -8.63 -5.73
CA VAL A 80 2.02 -7.86 -4.56
C VAL A 80 3.06 -7.97 -3.47
N THR A 81 3.35 -6.87 -2.82
CA THR A 81 4.12 -6.84 -1.58
C THR A 81 3.18 -6.43 -0.46
N ILE A 82 3.17 -7.18 0.64
CA ILE A 82 2.38 -6.91 1.84
C ILE A 82 3.34 -6.56 2.96
N GLU A 83 3.17 -5.36 3.53
CA GLU A 83 3.87 -4.92 4.71
C GLU A 83 2.96 -5.06 5.93
N ILE A 84 3.44 -5.78 6.94
CA ILE A 84 2.74 -5.98 8.21
C ILE A 84 3.57 -5.29 9.31
N LYS A 85 2.96 -4.38 10.06
CA LYS A 85 3.61 -3.61 11.14
C LYS A 85 2.80 -3.65 12.43
N ASN A 86 3.49 -3.73 13.56
CA ASN A 86 2.95 -3.66 14.92
C ASN A 86 1.84 -4.69 15.17
N LEU A 87 1.95 -5.89 14.59
CA LEU A 87 0.93 -6.92 14.69
C LEU A 87 0.88 -7.48 16.11
N LYS A 88 -0.24 -7.25 16.79
CA LYS A 88 -0.47 -7.76 18.14
C LYS A 88 -0.45 -9.30 18.18
N PRO A 89 0.14 -9.91 19.23
CA PRO A 89 0.16 -11.35 19.38
C PRO A 89 -1.22 -12.00 19.25
N GLY A 90 -1.28 -13.10 18.51
CA GLY A 90 -2.51 -13.84 18.24
C GLY A 90 -3.17 -13.49 16.90
N TYR A 91 -2.81 -12.37 16.27
CA TYR A 91 -3.23 -12.11 14.90
C TYR A 91 -2.35 -12.84 13.88
N CYS A 92 -2.97 -13.26 12.77
CA CYS A 92 -2.30 -13.78 11.59
C CYS A 92 -2.97 -13.24 10.33
N ILE A 93 -2.16 -12.90 9.33
CA ILE A 93 -2.59 -12.49 8.00
C ILE A 93 -2.34 -13.64 7.03
N GLU A 94 -3.36 -14.04 6.29
CA GLU A 94 -3.25 -14.97 5.18
C GLU A 94 -3.59 -14.23 3.89
N ALA A 95 -2.72 -14.34 2.89
CA ALA A 95 -2.91 -13.71 1.59
C ALA A 95 -2.82 -14.76 0.49
N VAL A 96 -3.70 -14.66 -0.50
CA VAL A 96 -3.73 -15.55 -1.66
C VAL A 96 -3.98 -14.71 -2.91
N LEU A 97 -3.19 -14.92 -3.96
CA LEU A 97 -3.49 -14.35 -5.27
C LEU A 97 -4.59 -15.14 -5.96
N TRP A 98 -5.64 -14.44 -6.37
CA TRP A 98 -6.76 -15.00 -7.08
C TRP A 98 -6.75 -14.59 -8.54
N ASN A 99 -7.05 -15.54 -9.43
CA ASN A 99 -7.16 -15.26 -10.86
C ASN A 99 -8.41 -14.41 -11.08
N PRO A 100 -8.27 -13.23 -11.69
CA PRO A 100 -9.35 -12.27 -11.68
C PRO A 100 -10.51 -12.67 -12.63
N ARG A 101 -10.34 -13.73 -13.45
CA ARG A 101 -11.37 -14.39 -14.29
C ARG A 101 -12.70 -14.68 -13.60
N PHE A 102 -12.71 -14.77 -12.28
CA PHE A 102 -13.89 -15.19 -11.55
C PHE A 102 -14.73 -14.05 -10.95
N GLN A 103 -14.29 -12.77 -10.96
CA GLN A 103 -15.05 -11.67 -10.31
C GLN A 103 -15.00 -10.28 -10.99
N PHE A 104 -14.55 -10.16 -12.24
CA PHE A 104 -14.44 -8.84 -12.90
C PHE A 104 -15.75 -8.07 -13.10
N LYS A 105 -16.89 -8.77 -13.24
CA LYS A 105 -18.17 -8.18 -13.69
C LYS A 105 -18.82 -7.20 -12.67
N ARG A 106 -18.09 -6.82 -11.63
CA ARG A 106 -18.58 -5.94 -10.55
C ARG A 106 -17.71 -4.70 -10.36
N ILE A 107 -16.56 -4.60 -11.02
CA ILE A 107 -15.75 -3.38 -11.02
C ILE A 107 -16.49 -2.36 -11.91
N PRO A 108 -16.67 -1.10 -11.47
CA PRO A 108 -17.34 -0.10 -12.29
C PRO A 108 -16.66 0.02 -13.67
N ASP A 109 -17.44 0.05 -14.75
CA ASP A 109 -16.90 0.08 -16.12
C ASP A 109 -16.02 1.33 -16.33
N GLU A 110 -16.35 2.43 -15.66
CA GLU A 110 -15.60 3.67 -15.65
C GLU A 110 -14.30 3.61 -14.85
N ALA A 111 -14.05 2.57 -14.04
CA ALA A 111 -12.81 2.42 -13.27
C ALA A 111 -11.65 1.90 -14.13
N GLY A 112 -11.95 1.19 -15.22
CA GLY A 112 -10.95 0.60 -16.12
C GLY A 112 -10.82 -0.91 -15.97
N LYS A 113 -9.61 -1.44 -16.13
CA LYS A 113 -9.33 -2.88 -16.13
C LYS A 113 -8.46 -3.27 -14.94
N VAL A 114 -8.66 -4.48 -14.44
CA VAL A 114 -7.78 -5.09 -13.46
C VAL A 114 -6.37 -5.22 -14.07
N LEU A 115 -5.38 -4.63 -13.39
CA LEU A 115 -3.99 -4.59 -13.85
C LEU A 115 -3.18 -5.82 -13.42
N ALA A 116 -3.65 -6.55 -12.40
CA ALA A 116 -2.90 -7.62 -11.75
C ALA A 116 -3.81 -8.70 -11.14
N HIS A 117 -3.24 -9.77 -10.59
CA HIS A 117 -4.02 -10.75 -9.83
C HIS A 117 -4.69 -10.09 -8.61
N MET A 118 -5.92 -10.49 -8.31
CA MET A 118 -6.64 -9.98 -7.12
C MET A 118 -6.01 -10.54 -5.86
N LEU A 119 -5.88 -9.72 -4.82
CA LEU A 119 -5.40 -10.13 -3.51
C LEU A 119 -6.60 -10.53 -2.65
N PHE A 120 -6.70 -11.80 -2.30
CA PHE A 120 -7.64 -12.29 -1.31
C PHE A 120 -6.95 -12.31 0.06
N LEU A 121 -7.37 -11.42 0.96
CA LEU A 121 -6.76 -11.25 2.27
C LEU A 121 -7.70 -11.74 3.37
N ARG A 122 -7.17 -12.49 4.33
CA ARG A 122 -7.89 -13.02 5.49
C ARG A 122 -7.11 -12.71 6.76
N VAL A 123 -7.77 -12.02 7.68
CA VAL A 123 -7.26 -11.74 9.01
C VAL A 123 -7.80 -12.80 9.97
N TYR A 124 -6.92 -13.39 10.78
CA TYR A 124 -7.29 -14.31 11.85
C TYR A 124 -6.87 -13.74 13.19
N TYR A 125 -7.68 -13.93 14.21
CA TYR A 125 -7.33 -13.71 15.61
C TYR A 125 -7.52 -15.01 16.39
N GLN A 126 -6.46 -15.48 17.06
CA GLN A 126 -6.44 -16.75 17.81
C GLN A 126 -6.96 -17.93 16.97
N GLY A 127 -6.55 -17.99 15.70
CA GLY A 127 -6.93 -19.03 14.75
C GLY A 127 -8.35 -18.91 14.17
N ARG A 128 -9.13 -17.91 14.56
CA ARG A 128 -10.47 -17.66 14.04
C ARG A 128 -10.45 -16.52 13.03
N LEU A 129 -11.12 -16.71 11.89
CA LEU A 129 -11.28 -15.64 10.90
C LEU A 129 -12.02 -14.46 11.57
N THR A 130 -11.47 -13.26 11.41
CA THR A 130 -12.06 -11.99 11.84
C THR A 130 -12.35 -11.11 10.62
N TYR A 131 -13.27 -10.17 10.78
CA TYR A 131 -13.64 -9.24 9.73
C TYR A 131 -12.52 -8.24 9.45
N GLU A 132 -11.92 -7.66 10.48
CA GLU A 132 -10.91 -6.61 10.36
C GLU A 132 -9.78 -6.79 11.38
N LEU A 133 -8.63 -6.19 11.07
CA LEU A 133 -7.54 -5.90 12.00
C LEU A 133 -7.71 -4.45 12.50
N PRO A 134 -8.04 -4.23 13.77
CA PRO A 134 -8.08 -2.87 14.34
C PRO A 134 -6.72 -2.18 14.21
N ILE A 135 -6.71 -0.86 13.98
CA ILE A 135 -5.49 -0.05 13.76
C ILE A 135 -4.56 -0.13 14.98
N GLU A 136 -5.12 -0.18 16.18
CA GLU A 136 -4.39 -0.34 17.44
C GLU A 136 -3.73 -1.72 17.63
N ASP A 137 -4.20 -2.72 16.89
CA ASP A 137 -3.73 -4.10 16.94
C ASP A 137 -2.76 -4.44 15.78
N GLY A 138 -2.50 -3.48 14.88
CA GLY A 138 -1.52 -3.57 13.81
C GLY A 138 -1.96 -2.87 12.53
N SER A 139 -1.10 -2.92 11.52
CA SER A 139 -1.42 -2.40 10.19
C SER A 139 -0.92 -3.34 9.09
N VAL A 140 -1.69 -3.37 8.00
CA VAL A 140 -1.38 -4.14 6.80
C VAL A 140 -1.53 -3.22 5.61
N GLU A 141 -0.43 -2.99 4.88
CA GLU A 141 -0.42 -2.23 3.62
C GLU A 141 -0.09 -3.20 2.49
N ALA A 142 -0.86 -3.17 1.41
CA ALA A 142 -0.57 -3.94 0.22
C ALA A 142 -0.13 -2.97 -0.88
N CYS A 143 0.94 -3.33 -1.59
CA CYS A 143 1.53 -2.56 -2.67
C CYS A 143 1.61 -3.41 -3.94
N TYR A 144 1.20 -2.87 -5.07
CA TYR A 144 1.34 -3.48 -6.39
C TYR A 144 2.30 -2.66 -7.25
N ALA A 145 3.03 -3.37 -8.11
CA ALA A 145 3.70 -2.72 -9.23
C ALA A 145 2.67 -2.18 -10.24
N VAL A 146 2.85 -0.93 -10.65
CA VAL A 146 2.01 -0.24 -11.62
C VAL A 146 2.71 -0.32 -12.98
N PRO A 147 2.03 -0.83 -14.04
CA PRO A 147 2.59 -0.80 -15.39
C PRO A 147 2.89 0.65 -15.80
N PRO A 148 3.96 0.90 -16.57
CA PRO A 148 4.25 2.23 -17.09
C PRO A 148 3.04 2.83 -17.80
N GLU A 149 2.86 4.16 -17.66
CA GLU A 149 1.80 4.93 -18.31
C GLU A 149 0.36 4.60 -17.85
N LYS A 150 0.20 3.71 -16.86
CA LYS A 150 -1.10 3.40 -16.26
C LYS A 150 -1.31 4.20 -14.99
N GLN A 151 -2.51 4.74 -14.84
CA GLN A 151 -3.00 5.20 -13.54
C GLN A 151 -3.56 4.00 -12.80
N ALA A 152 -3.35 3.92 -11.48
CA ALA A 152 -3.76 2.78 -10.68
C ALA A 152 -4.51 3.23 -9.43
N GLN A 153 -5.56 2.48 -9.11
CA GLN A 153 -6.47 2.73 -8.01
C GLN A 153 -6.83 1.38 -7.37
N PHE A 154 -6.71 1.28 -6.06
CA PHE A 154 -7.18 0.10 -5.34
C PHE A 154 -8.70 0.13 -5.22
N TYR A 155 -9.27 -1.06 -5.35
CA TYR A 155 -10.66 -1.34 -5.08
C TYR A 155 -10.78 -2.49 -4.09
N PHE A 156 -11.76 -2.39 -3.21
CA PHE A 156 -12.12 -3.39 -2.22
C PHE A 156 -13.49 -3.98 -2.52
N TYR A 157 -13.58 -5.30 -2.40
CA TYR A 157 -14.83 -6.03 -2.43
C TYR A 157 -15.02 -6.75 -1.11
N ASP A 158 -16.00 -6.31 -0.34
CA ASP A 158 -16.35 -6.86 0.96
C ASP A 158 -17.02 -8.24 0.84
N PHE A 159 -16.17 -9.26 0.62
CA PHE A 159 -16.60 -10.64 0.50
C PHE A 159 -17.17 -11.21 1.80
N TYR A 160 -16.77 -10.68 2.96
CA TYR A 160 -17.09 -11.21 4.27
C TYR A 160 -18.13 -10.38 5.04
N GLY A 161 -18.54 -9.22 4.55
CA GLY A 161 -19.45 -8.29 5.23
C GLY A 161 -20.75 -8.92 5.69
N VAL A 162 -21.38 -9.73 4.85
CA VAL A 162 -22.61 -10.47 5.21
C VAL A 162 -22.34 -11.50 6.30
N ARG A 163 -21.23 -12.25 6.20
CA ARG A 163 -20.85 -13.27 7.19
C ARG A 163 -20.65 -12.67 8.57
N PHE A 164 -20.07 -11.48 8.66
CA PHE A 164 -19.82 -10.77 9.91
C PHE A 164 -20.90 -9.74 10.27
N LYS A 165 -22.05 -9.76 9.58
CA LYS A 165 -23.19 -8.86 9.82
C LYS A 165 -22.85 -7.36 9.72
N LYS A 166 -21.79 -7.02 8.97
CA LYS A 166 -21.43 -5.64 8.61
C LYS A 166 -22.29 -5.14 7.44
N LEU A 167 -22.77 -6.05 6.59
CA LEU A 167 -23.69 -5.79 5.49
C LEU A 167 -24.93 -6.68 5.58
N THR A 168 -26.07 -6.19 5.09
CA THR A 168 -27.30 -6.98 4.97
C THR A 168 -27.31 -7.84 3.70
N HIS A 169 -26.61 -7.40 2.65
CA HIS A 169 -26.51 -8.08 1.36
C HIS A 169 -25.07 -7.98 0.82
N PRO A 170 -24.64 -8.90 -0.06
CA PRO A 170 -23.33 -8.80 -0.70
C PRO A 170 -23.19 -7.47 -1.45
N PRO A 171 -22.00 -6.85 -1.46
CA PRO A 171 -21.79 -5.59 -2.16
C PRO A 171 -22.06 -5.76 -3.66
N LYS A 172 -22.80 -4.80 -4.23
CA LYS A 172 -23.15 -4.81 -5.66
C LYS A 172 -21.97 -4.39 -6.53
N THR A 173 -21.15 -3.47 -6.02
CA THR A 173 -19.98 -2.88 -6.68
C THR A 173 -18.77 -2.97 -5.74
N TRP A 174 -17.59 -2.78 -6.31
CA TRP A 174 -16.37 -2.56 -5.55
C TRP A 174 -16.30 -1.12 -5.04
N GLU A 175 -15.66 -0.93 -3.90
CA GLU A 175 -15.42 0.38 -3.26
C GLU A 175 -13.98 0.83 -3.55
N ALA A 176 -13.80 2.09 -3.96
CA ALA A 176 -12.46 2.65 -4.13
C ALA A 176 -11.80 2.91 -2.77
N LEU A 177 -10.55 2.50 -2.62
CA LEU A 177 -9.75 2.77 -1.42
C LEU A 177 -8.86 3.99 -1.59
N GLU A 178 -8.47 4.64 -0.50
CA GLU A 178 -7.38 5.62 -0.60
C GLU A 178 -6.10 4.90 -1.07
N THR A 179 -5.58 5.34 -2.23
CA THR A 179 -4.41 4.75 -2.87
C THR A 179 -3.28 5.75 -2.93
N ARG A 180 -2.18 5.42 -2.27
CA ARG A 180 -0.93 6.17 -2.36
C ARG A 180 -0.12 5.62 -3.52
N VAL A 181 0.25 6.49 -4.46
CA VAL A 181 1.19 6.14 -5.53
C VAL A 181 2.55 6.71 -5.17
N ASP A 182 3.61 5.91 -5.26
CA ASP A 182 4.97 6.37 -4.98
C ASP A 182 5.43 7.42 -6.00
N ALA A 183 6.43 8.22 -5.63
CA ALA A 183 6.87 9.39 -6.41
C ALA A 183 7.31 9.08 -7.85
N ASP A 184 7.73 7.84 -8.12
CA ASP A 184 8.13 7.38 -9.46
C ASP A 184 6.99 6.71 -10.24
N ASN A 185 5.77 6.70 -9.69
CA ASN A 185 4.57 6.07 -10.23
C ASN A 185 4.71 4.57 -10.53
N LYS A 186 5.68 3.88 -9.94
CA LYS A 186 5.88 2.44 -10.18
C LYS A 186 5.18 1.55 -9.18
N THR A 187 4.75 2.10 -8.05
CA THR A 187 4.09 1.34 -6.99
C THR A 187 2.85 2.08 -6.53
N ALA A 188 1.74 1.36 -6.40
CA ALA A 188 0.53 1.84 -5.77
C ALA A 188 0.31 1.02 -4.51
N CYS A 189 0.02 1.68 -3.39
CA CYS A 189 -0.17 1.09 -2.07
C CYS A 189 -1.51 1.52 -1.47
N ALA A 190 -2.13 0.63 -0.70
CA ALA A 190 -3.32 0.93 0.08
C ALA A 190 -3.34 0.12 1.38
N PHE A 191 -3.98 0.66 2.42
CA PHE A 191 -4.24 -0.09 3.64
C PHE A 191 -5.29 -1.19 3.38
N THR A 192 -5.01 -2.40 3.85
CA THR A 192 -5.80 -3.61 3.59
C THR A 192 -6.13 -4.35 4.88
N GLN A 193 -6.72 -3.62 5.84
CA GLN A 193 -7.00 -4.14 7.18
C GLN A 193 -8.22 -5.08 7.26
N VAL A 194 -9.07 -5.10 6.23
CA VAL A 194 -10.31 -5.87 6.22
C VAL A 194 -10.12 -7.20 5.47
N SER A 195 -10.65 -8.29 6.01
CA SER A 195 -10.75 -9.55 5.29
C SER A 195 -11.65 -9.39 4.06
N GLY A 196 -11.15 -9.69 2.86
CA GLY A 196 -11.91 -9.58 1.62
C GLY A 196 -11.04 -9.65 0.38
N VAL A 197 -11.49 -9.03 -0.70
CA VAL A 197 -10.78 -9.06 -1.99
C VAL A 197 -10.36 -7.65 -2.39
N TYR A 198 -9.11 -7.50 -2.79
CA TYR A 198 -8.50 -6.27 -3.23
C TYR A 198 -8.06 -6.40 -4.68
N ALA A 199 -8.28 -5.35 -5.47
CA ALA A 199 -7.88 -5.31 -6.88
C ALA A 199 -7.19 -3.99 -7.18
N LEU A 200 -6.09 -4.07 -7.95
CA LEU A 200 -5.52 -2.89 -8.60
C LEU A 200 -6.20 -2.71 -9.96
N VAL A 201 -6.85 -1.58 -10.16
CA VAL A 201 -7.58 -1.24 -11.38
C VAL A 201 -6.99 0.02 -11.98
N GLY A 202 -6.92 0.07 -13.31
CA GLY A 202 -6.38 1.22 -14.02
C GLY A 202 -6.85 1.35 -15.46
N LYS A 203 -6.53 2.50 -16.06
CA LYS A 203 -6.83 2.85 -17.46
C LYS A 203 -5.56 2.95 -18.27
#